data_AF-A0A2V6B397-F1
#
_entry.id   AF-A0A2V6B397-F1
#
_cell.length_a   1.000
_cell.length_b   1.000
_cell.length_c   1.000
_cell.angle_alpha   90.00
_cell.angle_beta   90.00
_cell.angle_gamma   90.00
#
_symmetry.space_group_name_H-M   'P 1'
#
loop_
_entity.id
_entity.type
_entity.pdbx_description
1 polymer ?
#
loop_
_entity_poly.entity_id
_entity_poly.type
_entity_poly.pdbx_seq_one_letter_code
_entity_poly.pdbx_strand_id
1 'polypeptide(L)'
;MKIPKRLIDLLDQNKVRYEVLQHPEAVTAQRIAQVDKRLAEQNYIVFEAGTHSDAIKMNYSDYEEIVQPRVADLAVKIQPMKGA
;
A
#
# COMPACT_ATOMS: atom_id res chain seq x y z
N MET A 1 7.72 -12.27 12.46
CA MET A 1 6.40 -12.93 12.26
C MET A 1 6.18 -13.07 10.76
N LYS A 2 5.31 -13.96 10.29
CA LYS A 2 5.03 -14.16 8.85
C LYS A 2 3.81 -13.33 8.43
N ILE A 3 3.67 -13.04 7.13
CA ILE A 3 2.49 -12.39 6.55
C ILE A 3 1.18 -13.03 7.10
N PRO A 4 0.18 -12.23 7.54
CA PRO A 4 -1.05 -12.76 8.12
C PRO A 4 -1.80 -13.67 7.15
N LYS A 5 -2.14 -14.88 7.58
CA LYS A 5 -2.85 -15.88 6.74
C LYS A 5 -4.15 -15.33 6.15
N ARG A 6 -4.93 -14.57 6.93
CA ARG A 6 -6.19 -13.96 6.47
C ARG A 6 -6.00 -13.02 5.28
N LEU A 7 -4.84 -12.35 5.18
CA LEU A 7 -4.53 -11.48 4.03
C LEU A 7 -4.28 -12.33 2.79
N ILE A 8 -3.46 -13.37 2.91
CA ILE A 8 -3.20 -14.31 1.81
C ILE A 8 -4.49 -14.98 1.34
N ASP A 9 -5.30 -15.49 2.27
CA ASP A 9 -6.57 -16.13 1.95
C ASP A 9 -7.50 -15.18 1.16
N LEU A 10 -7.50 -13.87 1.47
CA LEU A 10 -8.28 -12.87 0.76
C LEU A 10 -7.77 -12.66 -0.68
N LEU A 11 -6.45 -12.54 -0.85
CA LEU A 11 -5.85 -12.34 -2.18
C LEU A 11 -6.07 -13.56 -3.08
N ASP A 12 -5.91 -14.76 -2.52
CA ASP A 12 -6.12 -16.03 -3.21
C ASP A 12 -7.59 -16.22 -3.62
N GLN A 13 -8.54 -15.90 -2.73
CA GLN A 13 -9.98 -15.97 -3.02
C GLN A 13 -10.38 -15.05 -4.17
N ASN A 14 -9.79 -13.85 -4.23
CA ASN A 14 -10.02 -12.91 -5.32
C ASN A 14 -9.19 -13.22 -6.58
N LYS A 15 -8.36 -14.28 -6.56
CA LYS A 15 -7.52 -14.74 -7.68
C LYS A 15 -6.58 -13.65 -8.22
N VAL A 16 -6.12 -12.77 -7.34
CA VAL A 16 -5.28 -11.64 -7.72
C VAL A 16 -3.80 -12.04 -7.67
N ARG A 17 -3.03 -11.55 -8.63
CA ARG A 17 -1.57 -11.73 -8.63
C ARG A 17 -0.92 -10.74 -7.68
N TYR A 18 -0.05 -11.24 -6.83
CA TYR A 18 0.75 -10.42 -5.92
C TYR A 18 2.18 -10.96 -5.82
N GLU A 19 3.10 -10.09 -5.46
CA GLU A 19 4.51 -10.41 -5.21
C GLU A 19 4.85 -10.00 -3.77
N VAL A 20 5.59 -10.86 -3.07
CA VAL A 20 6.12 -10.56 -1.73
C VAL A 20 7.53 -10.02 -1.88
N LEU A 21 7.75 -8.79 -1.45
CA LEU A 21 9.03 -8.13 -1.39
C LEU A 21 9.57 -8.16 0.04
N GLN A 22 10.86 -8.47 0.21
CA GLN A 22 11.53 -8.38 1.50
C GLN A 22 12.39 -7.12 1.57
N HIS A 23 12.25 -6.31 2.62
CA HIS A 23 13.11 -5.16 2.90
C HIS A 23 13.56 -5.10 4.37
N PRO A 24 14.68 -4.42 4.69
CA PRO A 24 15.24 -4.46 6.04
C PRO A 24 14.34 -3.86 7.12
N GLU A 25 13.73 -2.69 6.93
CA GLU A 25 12.83 -2.06 7.93
C GLU A 25 11.91 -1.02 7.26
N ALA A 26 10.59 -1.23 7.30
CA ALA A 26 9.62 -0.21 6.93
C ALA A 26 8.86 0.29 8.15
N VAL A 27 8.80 1.61 8.30
CA VAL A 27 8.12 2.30 9.40
C VAL A 27 6.60 2.16 9.21
N THR A 28 5.90 1.78 10.27
CA THR A 28 4.47 1.45 10.27
C THR A 28 3.55 2.62 9.90
N ALA A 29 2.72 2.45 8.87
CA ALA A 29 1.57 3.31 8.59
C ALA A 29 0.28 2.72 9.21
N GLN A 30 -0.52 3.55 9.88
CA GLN A 30 -1.74 3.15 10.60
C GLN A 30 -2.92 2.87 9.65
N ARG A 31 -3.37 1.60 9.67
CA ARG A 31 -4.72 0.97 9.65
C ARG A 31 -5.95 1.60 8.95
N ILE A 32 -5.91 2.76 8.30
CA ILE A 32 -7.00 3.23 7.43
C ILE A 32 -6.50 3.23 5.99
N ALA A 33 -7.19 2.50 5.10
CA ALA A 33 -6.91 2.48 3.66
C ALA A 33 -7.30 3.83 3.04
N GLN A 34 -6.40 4.80 3.17
CA GLN A 34 -6.41 6.03 2.39
C GLN A 34 -5.32 5.92 1.33
N VAL A 35 -5.67 6.26 0.10
CA VAL A 35 -4.74 6.29 -1.02
C VAL A 35 -4.62 7.73 -1.49
N ASP A 36 -3.38 8.24 -1.58
CA ASP A 36 -3.14 9.53 -2.22
C ASP A 36 -3.51 9.46 -3.70
N LYS A 37 -4.12 10.52 -4.24
CA LYS A 37 -4.53 10.56 -5.66
C LYS A 37 -3.41 10.15 -6.62
N ARG A 38 -2.15 10.51 -6.35
CA ARG A 38 -1.02 10.17 -7.23
C ARG A 38 -0.65 8.69 -7.19
N LEU A 39 -0.94 8.00 -6.09
CA LEU A 39 -0.78 6.55 -5.97
C LEU A 39 -1.87 5.83 -6.76
N ALA A 40 -3.09 6.38 -6.81
CA ALA A 40 -4.18 5.83 -7.62
C ALA A 40 -3.94 5.93 -9.14
N GLU A 41 -3.00 6.79 -9.57
CA GLU A 41 -2.58 6.90 -10.97
C GLU A 41 -1.47 5.88 -11.34
N GLN A 42 -0.96 5.10 -10.38
CA GLN A 42 0.09 4.11 -10.64
C GLN A 42 -0.48 2.76 -11.03
N ASN A 43 0.29 2.01 -11.83
CA ASN A 43 -0.09 0.64 -12.22
C ASN A 43 -0.09 -0.34 -11.04
N TYR A 44 0.77 -0.10 -10.04
CA TYR A 44 0.98 -1.00 -8.91
C TYR A 44 0.90 -0.25 -7.58
N ILE A 45 0.40 -0.93 -6.55
CA ILE A 45 0.51 -0.52 -5.16
C ILE A 45 1.44 -1.48 -4.42
N VAL A 46 2.25 -0.92 -3.52
CA VAL A 46 3.07 -1.67 -2.57
C VAL A 46 2.66 -1.27 -1.17
N PHE A 47 2.33 -2.24 -0.33
CA PHE A 47 1.97 -1.98 1.07
C PHE A 47 2.53 -3.05 2.01
N GLU A 48 2.76 -2.67 3.25
CA GLU A 48 3.28 -3.54 4.30
C GLU A 48 2.32 -4.68 4.64
N ALA A 49 2.83 -5.89 4.83
CA ALA A 49 2.05 -7.10 5.06
C ALA A 49 2.43 -7.79 6.38
N GLY A 50 2.18 -7.10 7.51
CA GLY A 50 2.19 -7.68 8.86
C GLY A 50 3.52 -7.61 9.64
N THR A 51 4.68 -7.52 8.98
CA THR A 51 5.96 -7.14 9.61
C THR A 51 6.53 -5.89 8.97
N HIS A 52 7.53 -5.28 9.60
CA HIS A 52 8.36 -4.21 9.03
C HIS A 52 9.31 -4.71 7.94
N SER A 53 9.22 -5.98 7.51
CA SER A 53 10.16 -6.59 6.59
C SER A 53 9.55 -7.10 5.29
N ASP A 54 8.22 -7.29 5.27
CA ASP A 54 7.53 -7.97 4.19
C ASP A 54 6.47 -7.05 3.61
N ALA A 55 6.60 -6.71 2.33
CA ALA A 55 5.64 -5.89 1.59
C ALA A 55 4.97 -6.71 0.48
N ILE A 56 3.72 -6.39 0.18
CA ILE A 56 2.97 -6.94 -0.94
C ILE A 56 2.92 -5.90 -2.05
N LYS A 57 3.30 -6.32 -3.25
CA LYS A 57 3.11 -5.57 -4.50
C LYS A 57 2.02 -6.22 -5.34
N MET A 58 1.06 -5.44 -5.80
CA MET A 58 -0.03 -5.92 -6.69
C MET A 58 -0.51 -4.80 -7.61
N ASN A 59 -1.34 -5.11 -8.62
CA ASN A 59 -1.94 -4.07 -9.46
C ASN A 59 -2.84 -3.17 -8.62
N TYR A 60 -2.83 -1.87 -8.91
CA TYR A 60 -3.70 -0.93 -8.21
C TYR A 60 -5.19 -1.20 -8.50
N SER A 61 -5.54 -1.58 -9.74
CA SER A 61 -6.92 -1.94 -10.12
C SER A 61 -7.49 -3.04 -9.22
N ASP A 62 -6.71 -4.11 -9.03
CA ASP A 62 -7.14 -5.28 -8.27
C ASP A 62 -7.28 -4.92 -6.78
N TYR A 63 -6.40 -4.04 -6.28
CA TYR A 63 -6.51 -3.48 -4.93
C TYR A 63 -7.77 -2.61 -4.76
N GLU A 64 -8.05 -1.73 -5.73
CA GLU A 64 -9.21 -0.83 -5.71
C GLU A 64 -10.54 -1.62 -5.69
N GLU A 65 -10.64 -2.67 -6.49
CA GLU A 65 -11.81 -3.55 -6.54
C GLU A 65 -12.07 -4.27 -5.20
N ILE A 66 -11.01 -4.77 -4.56
CA ILE A 66 -11.13 -5.54 -3.31
C ILE A 66 -11.34 -4.64 -2.10
N VAL A 67 -10.58 -3.55 -2.01
CA VAL A 67 -10.47 -2.73 -0.79
C VAL A 67 -11.43 -1.55 -0.81
N GLN A 68 -11.83 -1.06 -1.98
CA GLN A 68 -12.64 0.14 -2.15
C GLN A 68 -12.11 1.32 -1.31
N PRO A 69 -10.83 1.72 -1.51
CA PRO A 69 -10.18 2.72 -0.68
C PRO A 69 -10.80 4.11 -0.87
N ARG A 70 -10.67 4.97 0.15
CA ARG A 70 -10.96 6.40 -0.01
C ARG A 70 -9.76 7.09 -0.64
N VAL A 71 -9.92 7.56 -1.88
CA VAL A 71 -8.89 8.37 -2.56
C VAL A 71 -9.01 9.83 -2.16
N ALA A 72 -7.91 10.44 -1.73
CA ALA A 72 -7.84 11.86 -1.36
C ALA A 72 -6.51 12.49 -1.84
N ASP A 73 -6.46 13.81 -1.96
CA ASP A 73 -5.21 14.54 -2.20
C ASP A 73 -4.53 14.77 -0.84
N LEU A 74 -3.58 13.90 -0.48
CA LEU A 74 -2.92 13.89 0.82
C LEU A 74 -1.56 14.60 0.77
N ALA A 75 -1.00 14.80 -0.43
CA ALA A 75 0.29 15.42 -0.63
C ALA A 75 0.27 16.94 -0.44
N VAL A 76 0.82 17.44 0.68
CA VAL A 76 1.09 18.87 0.85
C VAL A 76 2.32 19.25 0.01
N LYS A 77 2.19 20.23 -0.89
CA LYS A 77 3.34 20.85 -1.56
C LYS A 77 4.18 21.57 -0.50
N ILE A 78 5.32 21.01 -0.12
CA ILE A 78 6.30 21.71 0.71
C ILE A 78 6.86 22.86 -0.14
N GLN A 79 6.46 24.10 0.17
CA GLN A 79 7.15 25.27 -0.36
C GLN A 79 8.48 25.39 0.39
N PRO A 80 9.62 25.55 -0.32
CA PRO A 80 10.89 25.79 0.35
C PRO A 80 10.74 27.06 1.20
N MET A 81 11.06 26.98 2.49
CA MET A 81 11.12 28.16 3.33
C MET A 81 12.12 29.12 2.69
N LYS A 82 11.69 30.36 2.40
CA LYS A 82 12.61 31.41 1.98
C LYS A 82 13.67 31.54 3.07
N GLY A 83 14.92 31.29 2.70
CA GLY A 83 16.07 31.39 3.60
C GLY A 83 16.08 32.73 4.31
N ALA A 84 16.39 32.69 5.60
CA ALA A 84 16.77 33.84 6.40
C ALA A 84 18.24 34.21 6.13
#